data_AF-A0AAW4QCW6-F1
#
_entry.id   AF-A0AAW4QCW6-F1
#
_cell.length_a   1.000
_cell.length_b   1.000
_cell.length_c   1.000
_cell.angle_alpha   90.00
_cell.angle_beta   90.00
_cell.angle_gamma   90.00
#
_symmetry.space_group_name_H-M   'P 1'
#
loop_
_entity.id
_entity.type
_entity.pdbx_description
1 polymer ?
#
loop_
_entity_poly.entity_id
_entity_poly.type
_entity_poly.pdbx_seq_one_letter_code
_entity_poly.pdbx_strand_id
1 'polypeptide(L)'
;MREPLSYLELHMHDDTCQVRAYMLGEGDEPLRFHAGFSQRDIDAGWKQVMATDARGLTAADIEQEKAKVIESHRRYWKELAERNEGRVVCNGIHYTMHELGKGIGFGGQAFLVRWLDADKSPTRCNLSYQGRVPAWMRGVLPDNAASIQDKGRH
;
A
#
# COMPACT_ATOMS: atom_id res chain seq x y z
N MET A 1 2.91 36.83 16.77
CA MET A 1 3.80 35.99 15.93
C MET A 1 3.05 34.70 15.64
N ARG A 2 2.96 34.25 14.38
CA ARG A 2 2.44 32.91 14.09
C ARG A 2 3.55 31.92 14.47
N GLU A 3 3.21 30.87 15.20
CA GLU A 3 4.16 29.79 15.46
C GLU A 3 4.60 29.19 14.12
N PRO A 4 5.89 28.81 13.98
CA PRO A 4 6.37 28.15 12.77
C PRO A 4 5.55 26.89 12.51
N LEU A 5 5.26 26.63 11.23
CA LEU A 5 4.56 25.42 10.83
C LEU A 5 5.44 24.22 11.20
N SER A 6 4.81 23.26 11.91
CA SER A 6 5.40 21.96 12.19
C SER A 6 4.47 20.89 11.66
N TYR A 7 5.04 19.87 11.01
CA TYR A 7 4.27 18.75 10.48
C TYR A 7 4.62 17.47 11.25
N LEU A 8 3.61 16.64 11.46
CA LEU A 8 3.76 15.28 11.93
C LEU A 8 3.68 14.38 10.71
N GLU A 9 4.75 13.65 10.46
CA GLU A 9 4.74 12.55 9.49
C GLU A 9 4.77 11.20 10.18
N LEU A 10 3.88 10.32 9.76
CA LEU A 10 3.89 8.92 10.17
C LEU A 10 4.35 8.04 9.03
N HIS A 11 5.29 7.17 9.36
CA HIS A 11 5.92 6.23 8.45
C HIS A 11 5.69 4.83 8.99
N MET A 12 5.11 3.95 8.18
CA MET A 12 4.75 2.60 8.56
C MET A 12 5.57 1.58 7.78
N HIS A 13 5.99 0.52 8.46
CA HIS A 13 6.56 -0.66 7.84
C HIS A 13 5.46 -1.70 7.62
N ASP A 14 5.16 -2.03 6.35
CA ASP A 14 4.03 -2.90 5.98
C ASP A 14 4.09 -4.27 6.68
N ASP A 15 5.27 -4.91 6.68
CA ASP A 15 5.42 -6.29 7.17
C ASP A 15 5.37 -6.43 8.69
N THR A 16 5.78 -5.42 9.45
CA THR A 16 5.92 -5.49 10.92
C THR A 16 4.84 -4.71 11.65
N CYS A 17 4.06 -3.89 10.93
CA CYS A 17 3.14 -2.92 11.51
C CYS A 17 3.79 -1.93 12.50
N GLN A 18 5.09 -1.71 12.38
CA GLN A 18 5.76 -0.66 13.14
C GLN A 18 5.48 0.71 12.53
N VAL A 19 5.31 1.72 13.37
CA VAL A 19 5.10 3.12 12.95
C VAL A 19 6.12 4.02 13.62
N ARG A 20 6.80 4.85 12.82
CA ARG A 20 7.68 5.92 13.27
C ARG A 20 6.98 7.26 13.08
N ALA A 21 7.24 8.19 13.98
CA ALA A 21 6.74 9.55 13.92
C ALA A 21 7.91 10.52 13.79
N TYR A 22 7.81 11.45 12.86
CA TYR A 22 8.79 12.51 12.66
C TYR A 22 8.10 13.86 12.76
N MET A 23 8.66 14.74 13.57
CA MET A 23 8.26 16.14 13.68
C MET A 23 9.15 16.94 12.74
N LEU A 24 8.56 17.45 11.67
CA LEU A 24 9.25 18.25 10.66
C LEU A 24 9.13 19.74 11.00
N GLY A 25 10.24 20.45 10.88
CA GLY A 25 10.28 21.91 11.06
C GLY A 25 9.94 22.68 9.79
N GLU A 26 10.00 24.02 9.86
CA GLU A 26 9.67 24.92 8.74
C GLU A 26 10.62 24.78 7.53
N GLY A 27 11.85 24.31 7.75
CA GLY A 27 12.84 24.05 6.70
C GLY A 27 12.80 22.62 6.13
N ASP A 28 12.01 21.73 6.72
CA ASP A 28 11.83 20.37 6.22
C ASP A 28 10.67 20.36 5.22
N GLU A 29 10.88 19.77 4.05
CA GLU A 29 9.82 19.62 3.07
C GLU A 29 9.01 18.36 3.41
N PRO A 30 7.73 18.49 3.84
CA PRO A 30 6.90 17.31 4.02
C PRO A 30 6.69 16.60 2.68
N LEU A 31 6.42 15.29 2.73
CA LEU A 31 6.20 14.44 1.56
C LEU A 31 7.46 14.19 0.71
N ARG A 32 8.65 14.51 1.22
CA ARG A 32 9.95 14.31 0.55
C ARG A 32 10.94 13.61 1.48
N PHE A 33 12.10 13.23 0.94
CA PHE A 33 13.19 12.70 1.77
C PHE A 33 13.68 13.77 2.74
N HIS A 34 13.84 13.39 4.00
CA HIS A 34 14.29 14.28 5.07
C HIS A 34 15.19 13.54 6.06
N ALA A 35 15.71 14.24 7.06
CA ALA A 35 16.47 13.64 8.14
C ALA A 35 15.55 12.68 8.92
N GLY A 36 15.60 11.39 8.58
CA GLY A 36 14.76 10.35 9.17
C GLY A 36 14.03 9.45 8.17
N PHE A 37 13.90 9.86 6.90
CA PHE A 37 13.30 9.04 5.85
C PHE A 37 14.05 9.20 4.52
N SER A 38 14.58 8.09 4.03
CA SER A 38 15.44 8.02 2.86
C SER A 38 14.99 6.93 1.88
N GLN A 39 15.64 6.88 0.71
CA GLN A 39 15.42 5.79 -0.24
C GLN A 39 15.68 4.41 0.40
N ARG A 40 16.66 4.30 1.31
CA ARG A 40 16.94 3.04 2.02
C ARG A 40 15.77 2.59 2.89
N ASP A 41 15.02 3.53 3.46
CA ASP A 41 13.83 3.20 4.25
C ASP A 41 12.72 2.66 3.33
N ILE A 42 12.52 3.27 2.15
CA ILE A 42 11.60 2.75 1.13
C ILE A 42 12.01 1.33 0.70
N ASP A 43 13.29 1.12 0.43
CA ASP A 43 13.83 -0.18 0.01
C ASP A 43 13.65 -1.24 1.12
N ALA A 44 13.69 -0.81 2.39
CA ALA A 44 13.41 -1.65 3.55
C ALA A 44 11.91 -1.87 3.80
N GLY A 45 11.01 -1.22 3.05
CA GLY A 45 9.56 -1.41 3.14
C GLY A 45 8.83 -0.40 4.02
N TRP A 46 9.48 0.72 4.37
CA TRP A 46 8.82 1.86 5.03
C TRP A 46 8.09 2.72 4.01
N LYS A 47 6.90 3.19 4.39
CA LYS A 47 6.08 4.09 3.59
C LYS A 47 5.56 5.20 4.46
N GLN A 48 5.58 6.42 3.94
CA GLN A 48 4.82 7.50 4.53
C GLN A 48 3.33 7.22 4.34
N VAL A 49 2.56 7.31 5.42
CA VAL A 49 1.13 6.97 5.45
C VAL A 49 0.25 8.12 5.93
N MET A 50 0.86 9.14 6.54
CA MET A 50 0.17 10.34 6.98
C MET A 50 1.15 11.51 7.05
N ALA A 51 0.70 12.70 6.69
CA ALA A 51 1.34 13.97 7.00
C ALA A 51 0.23 14.96 7.41
N THR A 52 0.38 15.59 8.58
CA THR A 52 -0.61 16.53 9.11
C THR A 52 0.06 17.65 9.90
N ASP A 53 -0.68 18.72 10.18
CA ASP A 53 -0.25 19.78 11.07
C ASP A 53 0.00 19.23 12.48
N ALA A 54 1.14 19.55 13.07
CA ALA A 54 1.53 19.09 14.40
C ALA A 54 1.33 20.11 15.52
N ARG A 55 0.82 21.31 15.21
CA ARG A 55 0.62 22.36 16.22
C ARG A 55 -0.34 21.90 17.31
N GLY A 56 0.15 21.92 18.54
CA GLY A 56 -0.63 21.55 19.73
C GLY A 56 -0.82 20.05 19.94
N LEU A 57 -0.20 19.18 19.12
CA LEU A 57 -0.26 17.74 19.35
C LEU A 57 0.58 17.34 20.57
N THR A 58 -0.01 16.53 21.44
CA THR A 58 0.68 15.89 22.55
C THR A 58 1.30 14.55 22.13
N ALA A 59 2.17 13.99 22.97
CA ALA A 59 2.69 12.64 22.76
C ALA A 59 1.56 11.58 22.72
N ALA A 60 0.49 11.78 23.51
CA ALA A 60 -0.66 10.88 23.51
C ALA A 60 -1.43 10.93 22.18
N ASP A 61 -1.57 12.12 21.60
CA ASP A 61 -2.20 12.28 20.28
C ASP A 61 -1.39 11.57 19.20
N ILE A 62 -0.06 11.69 19.23
CA ILE A 62 0.83 11.00 18.27
C ILE A 62 0.67 9.47 18.39
N GLU A 63 0.67 8.92 19.60
CA GLU A 63 0.48 7.47 19.80
C GLU A 63 -0.92 7.00 19.36
N GLN A 64 -1.95 7.83 19.55
CA GLN A 64 -3.28 7.55 19.04
C GLN A 64 -3.30 7.50 17.50
N GLU A 65 -2.65 8.45 16.82
CA GLU A 65 -2.57 8.45 15.36
C GLU A 65 -1.78 7.25 14.82
N LYS A 66 -0.69 6.83 15.49
CA LYS A 66 0.01 5.58 15.16
C LYS A 66 -0.92 4.37 15.25
N ALA A 67 -1.72 4.27 16.31
CA ALA A 67 -2.66 3.18 16.49
C ALA A 67 -3.73 3.16 15.38
N LYS A 68 -4.29 4.32 15.01
CA LYS A 68 -5.26 4.45 13.91
C LYS A 68 -4.66 4.01 12.57
N VAL A 69 -3.43 4.40 12.28
CA VAL A 69 -2.70 3.98 11.07
C VAL A 69 -2.56 2.45 11.02
N ILE A 70 -2.12 1.82 12.12
CA ILE A 70 -1.98 0.36 12.20
C ILE A 70 -3.33 -0.32 12.00
N GLU A 71 -4.38 0.18 12.66
CA GLU A 71 -5.71 -0.39 12.56
C GLU A 71 -6.27 -0.28 11.13
N SER A 72 -6.16 0.91 10.51
CA SER A 72 -6.58 1.15 9.14
C SER A 72 -5.86 0.24 8.15
N HIS A 73 -4.54 0.10 8.28
CA HIS A 73 -3.76 -0.80 7.44
C HIS A 73 -4.18 -2.27 7.59
N ARG A 74 -4.38 -2.73 8.83
CA ARG A 74 -4.84 -4.10 9.09
C ARG A 74 -6.21 -4.34 8.50
N ARG A 75 -7.11 -3.37 8.65
CA ARG A 75 -8.48 -3.43 8.12
C ARG A 75 -8.48 -3.52 6.61
N TYR A 76 -7.75 -2.64 5.94
CA TYR A 76 -7.61 -2.63 4.47
C TYR A 76 -7.24 -4.02 3.91
N TRP A 77 -6.19 -4.64 4.46
CA TRP A 77 -5.73 -5.95 3.96
C TRP A 77 -6.69 -7.09 4.30
N LYS A 78 -7.34 -7.06 5.47
CA LYS A 78 -8.37 -8.05 5.82
C LYS A 78 -9.58 -7.94 4.91
N GLU A 79 -10.07 -6.73 4.67
CA GLU A 79 -11.18 -6.48 3.74
C GLU A 79 -10.84 -6.95 2.31
N LEU A 80 -9.59 -6.75 1.85
CA LEU A 80 -9.15 -7.31 0.57
C LEU A 80 -9.13 -8.83 0.56
N ALA A 81 -8.72 -9.47 1.66
CA ALA A 81 -8.71 -10.92 1.76
C ALA A 81 -10.12 -11.53 1.77
N GLU A 82 -11.10 -10.82 2.32
CA GLU A 82 -12.50 -11.24 2.34
C GLU A 82 -13.18 -11.13 0.97
N ARG A 83 -12.70 -10.22 0.11
CA ARG A 83 -13.14 -10.10 -1.29
C ARG A 83 -12.54 -11.22 -2.13
N ASN A 84 -13.24 -12.35 -2.26
CA ASN A 84 -12.76 -13.49 -3.05
C ASN A 84 -12.82 -13.24 -4.57
N GLU A 85 -13.74 -12.41 -5.04
CA GLU A 85 -13.95 -12.20 -6.48
C GLU A 85 -12.84 -11.33 -7.11
N GLY A 86 -12.32 -11.79 -8.24
CA GLY A 86 -11.34 -11.02 -9.02
C GLY A 86 -9.95 -10.90 -8.38
N ARG A 87 -9.65 -11.65 -7.32
CA ARG A 87 -8.34 -11.55 -6.66
C ARG A 87 -7.22 -12.20 -7.48
N VAL A 88 -6.17 -11.44 -7.77
CA VAL A 88 -4.93 -11.91 -8.39
C VAL A 88 -3.76 -11.58 -7.49
N VAL A 89 -3.02 -12.58 -7.04
CA VAL A 89 -1.79 -12.42 -6.27
C VAL A 89 -0.65 -13.11 -7.01
N CYS A 90 0.37 -12.36 -7.38
CA CYS A 90 1.52 -12.83 -8.14
C CYS A 90 2.81 -12.23 -7.56
N ASN A 91 3.78 -13.07 -7.21
CA ASN A 91 5.05 -12.67 -6.61
C ASN A 91 4.87 -11.77 -5.37
N GLY A 92 3.88 -12.09 -4.53
CA GLY A 92 3.54 -11.34 -3.34
C GLY A 92 2.92 -9.96 -3.61
N ILE A 93 2.47 -9.67 -4.83
CA ILE A 93 1.75 -8.44 -5.16
C ILE A 93 0.27 -8.74 -5.39
N HIS A 94 -0.59 -7.98 -4.73
CA HIS A 94 -2.04 -8.07 -4.89
C HIS A 94 -2.55 -7.12 -5.96
N TYR A 95 -3.40 -7.66 -6.83
CA TYR A 95 -4.16 -6.94 -7.84
C TYR A 95 -5.64 -7.33 -7.75
N THR A 96 -6.50 -6.38 -8.09
CA THR A 96 -7.92 -6.63 -8.34
C THR A 96 -8.13 -6.72 -9.84
N MET A 97 -8.70 -7.84 -10.28
CA MET A 97 -9.09 -8.11 -11.66
C MET A 97 -10.44 -7.48 -11.97
N HIS A 98 -10.52 -6.88 -13.15
CA HIS A 98 -11.74 -6.33 -13.71
C HIS A 98 -11.97 -6.87 -15.11
N GLU A 99 -13.24 -6.96 -15.50
CA GLU A 99 -13.60 -7.18 -16.90
C GLU A 99 -13.01 -6.09 -17.79
N LEU A 100 -12.63 -6.48 -19.00
CA LEU A 100 -12.07 -5.56 -20.00
C LEU A 100 -13.04 -4.39 -20.27
N GLY A 101 -12.52 -3.17 -20.20
CA GLY A 101 -13.28 -1.96 -20.49
C GLY A 101 -14.18 -1.47 -19.34
N LYS A 102 -14.30 -2.22 -18.24
CA LYS A 102 -15.02 -1.77 -17.03
C LYS A 102 -14.09 -1.18 -15.96
N GLY A 103 -12.82 -1.60 -15.92
CA GLY A 103 -11.83 -1.10 -14.97
C GLY A 103 -10.90 -0.03 -15.58
N ILE A 104 -10.62 1.04 -14.83
CA ILE A 104 -9.64 2.08 -15.21
C ILE A 104 -8.21 1.79 -14.72
N GLY A 105 -7.99 0.66 -14.05
CA GLY A 105 -6.65 0.26 -13.57
C GLY A 105 -5.62 0.27 -14.69
N PHE A 106 -4.39 0.66 -14.39
CA PHE A 106 -3.30 0.90 -15.37
C PHE A 106 -3.76 1.64 -16.65
N GLY A 107 -4.71 2.57 -16.55
CA GLY A 107 -5.23 3.32 -17.69
C GLY A 107 -5.95 2.47 -18.74
N GLY A 108 -6.62 1.37 -18.33
CA GLY A 108 -7.35 0.47 -19.21
C GLY A 108 -6.48 -0.60 -19.89
N GLN A 109 -5.23 -0.73 -19.47
CA GLN A 109 -4.29 -1.70 -20.02
C GLN A 109 -4.72 -3.14 -19.75
N ALA A 110 -4.54 -4.00 -20.75
CA ALA A 110 -4.91 -5.40 -20.69
C ALA A 110 -3.74 -6.25 -20.19
N PHE A 111 -4.07 -7.23 -19.36
CA PHE A 111 -3.15 -8.22 -18.86
C PHE A 111 -3.66 -9.62 -19.16
N LEU A 112 -2.73 -10.54 -19.37
CA LEU A 112 -3.00 -11.97 -19.37
C LEU A 112 -2.49 -12.56 -18.06
N VAL A 113 -3.41 -13.04 -17.23
CA VAL A 113 -3.11 -13.75 -15.99
C VAL A 113 -3.07 -15.24 -16.28
N ARG A 114 -1.96 -15.89 -15.91
CA ARG A 114 -1.87 -17.36 -15.88
C ARG A 114 -1.93 -17.81 -14.43
N TRP A 115 -2.85 -18.72 -14.14
CA TRP A 115 -3.12 -19.19 -12.79
C TRP A 115 -2.16 -20.33 -12.40
N LEU A 116 -1.91 -20.48 -11.09
CA LEU A 116 -1.23 -21.67 -10.55
C LEU A 116 -2.16 -22.89 -10.53
N ASP A 117 -3.44 -22.64 -10.36
CA ASP A 117 -4.50 -23.63 -10.47
C ASP A 117 -4.63 -24.10 -11.92
N ALA A 118 -4.35 -25.37 -12.18
CA ALA A 118 -4.34 -25.97 -13.52
C ALA A 118 -5.75 -26.05 -14.14
N ASP A 119 -6.80 -26.02 -13.32
CA ASP A 119 -8.19 -26.07 -13.80
C ASP A 119 -8.68 -24.68 -14.26
N LYS A 120 -7.92 -23.61 -13.97
CA LYS A 120 -8.25 -22.25 -14.40
C LYS A 120 -7.57 -21.90 -15.72
N SER A 121 -8.39 -21.69 -16.74
CA SER A 121 -7.95 -21.13 -18.01
C SER A 121 -7.29 -19.75 -17.83
N PRO A 122 -6.19 -19.45 -18.56
CA PRO A 122 -5.61 -18.11 -18.58
C PRO A 122 -6.66 -17.04 -18.88
N THR A 123 -6.62 -15.93 -18.14
CA THR A 123 -7.66 -14.90 -18.19
C THR A 123 -7.10 -13.58 -18.69
N ARG A 124 -7.76 -12.98 -19.69
CA ARG A 124 -7.43 -11.63 -20.17
C ARG A 124 -8.34 -10.60 -19.48
N CYS A 125 -7.76 -9.61 -18.84
CA CYS A 125 -8.49 -8.69 -17.95
C CYS A 125 -7.78 -7.34 -17.81
N ASN A 126 -8.45 -6.38 -17.17
CA ASN A 126 -7.77 -5.20 -16.60
C ASN A 126 -7.38 -5.52 -15.15
N LEU A 127 -6.29 -4.92 -14.66
CA LEU A 127 -5.83 -5.08 -13.29
C LEU A 127 -5.73 -3.71 -12.60
N SER A 128 -6.05 -3.67 -11.31
CA SER A 128 -5.81 -2.52 -10.44
C SER A 128 -4.85 -2.93 -9.31
N TYR A 129 -3.69 -2.29 -9.26
CA TYR A 129 -2.70 -2.53 -8.21
C TYR A 129 -3.25 -2.14 -6.84
N GLN A 130 -3.15 -3.05 -5.87
CA GLN A 130 -3.55 -2.80 -4.48
C GLN A 130 -2.33 -2.62 -3.57
N GLY A 131 -1.23 -3.34 -3.84
CA GLY A 131 -0.03 -3.27 -3.02
C GLY A 131 0.74 -4.57 -2.99
N ARG A 132 1.95 -4.52 -2.44
CA ARG A 132 2.68 -5.70 -1.97
C ARG A 132 1.95 -6.28 -0.76
N VAL A 133 1.64 -7.57 -0.78
CA VAL A 133 1.04 -8.30 0.35
C VAL A 133 2.02 -8.29 1.53
N PRO A 134 1.63 -7.74 2.70
CA PRO A 134 2.47 -7.74 3.89
C PRO A 134 2.81 -9.15 4.35
N ALA A 135 3.98 -9.34 4.95
CA ALA A 135 4.45 -10.64 5.43
C ALA A 135 3.41 -11.37 6.31
N TRP A 136 2.76 -10.65 7.22
CA TRP A 136 1.74 -11.19 8.13
C TRP A 136 0.43 -11.61 7.41
N MET A 137 0.23 -11.24 6.15
CA MET A 137 -0.91 -11.65 5.32
C MET A 137 -0.59 -12.73 4.30
N ARG A 138 0.69 -13.09 4.07
CA ARG A 138 1.05 -14.05 3.00
C ARG A 138 0.44 -15.43 3.17
N GLY A 139 0.16 -15.86 4.40
CA GLY A 139 -0.55 -17.11 4.66
C GLY A 139 -2.04 -17.06 4.32
N VAL A 140 -2.64 -15.86 4.32
CA VAL A 140 -4.06 -15.63 4.01
C VAL A 140 -4.25 -15.25 2.53
N LEU A 141 -3.29 -14.52 1.97
CA LEU A 141 -3.23 -14.05 0.60
C LEU A 141 -1.99 -14.63 -0.10
N PRO A 142 -1.92 -15.97 -0.29
CA PRO A 142 -0.82 -16.58 -1.04
C PRO A 142 -0.91 -16.23 -2.53
N ASP A 143 0.20 -16.39 -3.24
CA ASP A 143 0.21 -16.32 -4.70
C ASP A 143 -0.79 -17.33 -5.28
N ASN A 144 -1.59 -16.87 -6.23
CA ASN A 144 -2.55 -17.70 -6.98
C ASN A 144 -2.35 -17.62 -8.49
N ALA A 145 -1.50 -16.69 -8.95
CA ALA A 145 -1.10 -16.53 -10.34
C ALA A 145 0.38 -16.88 -10.52
N ALA A 146 0.66 -17.67 -11.56
CA ALA A 146 2.00 -18.05 -11.95
C ALA A 146 2.73 -16.91 -12.68
N SER A 147 1.98 -16.12 -13.46
CA SER A 147 2.54 -14.97 -14.17
C SER A 147 1.45 -13.98 -14.58
N ILE A 148 1.84 -12.71 -14.69
CA ILE A 148 1.04 -11.65 -15.29
C ILE A 148 1.83 -11.11 -16.48
N GLN A 149 1.22 -11.09 -17.66
CA GLN A 149 1.84 -10.57 -18.87
C GLN A 149 1.06 -9.35 -19.36
N ASP A 150 1.77 -8.24 -19.54
CA ASP A 150 1.25 -7.08 -20.23
C ASP A 150 0.92 -7.41 -21.70
N LYS A 151 -0.26 -6.96 -22.17
CA LYS A 151 -0.71 -7.09 -23.56
C LYS A 151 -1.00 -5.75 -24.23
N GLY A 152 -0.65 -4.63 -23.59
CA GLY A 152 -0.87 -3.28 -24.09
C GLY A 152 -2.30 -2.79 -23.88
N ARG A 153 -2.61 -1.63 -24.47
CA ARG A 153 -3.96 -1.04 -24.44
C ARG A 153 -4.89 -1.81 -25.37
N HIS A 154 -6.13 -2.01 -24.93
CA HIS A 154 -7.24 -2.36 -25.81
C HIS A 154 -7.91 -1.12 -26.34
#